data_AF-A0A1I0TM48-F1
#
_entry.id   AF-A0A1I0TM48-F1
#
_cell.length_a   1.000
_cell.length_b   1.000
_cell.length_c   1.000
_cell.angle_alpha   90.00
_cell.angle_beta   90.00
_cell.angle_gamma   90.00
#
_symmetry.space_group_name_H-M   'P 1'
#
loop_
_entity.id
_entity.type
_entity.pdbx_description
1 polymer ?
#
loop_
_entity_poly.entity_id
_entity_poly.type
_entity_poly.pdbx_seq_one_letter_code
_entity_poly.pdbx_strand_id
1 'polypeptide(L)'
;MPYEMLIEDVLKGILRKEITRIDEENIILSDRKLLANNRAWEIIAPLVNQEPDIYLKTERYRLIERIMSEFSVSDVTIYTYLKKYWQGGMTPLALVDQRILSGGKGKEKQQHQKRMGRPSTNNRSIVITNEVKQQIKKVLNDFYFKDESATLKFAYDMMIYLK
;
A
#
# COMPACT_ATOMS: atom_id res chain seq x y z
N MET A 1 -2.60 17.69 -9.97
CA MET A 1 -2.98 17.79 -11.40
C MET A 1 -2.72 16.43 -12.01
N PRO A 2 -3.67 15.78 -12.68
CA PRO A 2 -3.33 14.66 -13.56
C PRO A 2 -2.32 15.19 -14.58
N TYR A 3 -1.22 14.49 -14.80
CA TYR A 3 -0.29 14.87 -15.86
C TYR A 3 -1.00 14.64 -17.20
N GLU A 4 -1.21 15.71 -17.97
CA GLU A 4 -1.61 15.58 -19.37
C GLU A 4 -0.38 15.11 -20.16
N MET A 5 -0.50 13.96 -20.79
CA MET A 5 0.54 13.36 -21.64
C MET A 5 -0.10 12.92 -22.94
N LEU A 6 0.59 13.15 -24.05
CA LEU A 6 0.17 12.61 -25.34
C LEU A 6 0.38 11.08 -25.34
N ILE A 7 -0.53 10.36 -26.01
CA ILE A 7 -0.44 8.91 -26.15
C ILE A 7 0.90 8.51 -26.79
N GLU A 8 1.39 9.29 -27.74
CA GLU A 8 2.70 9.06 -28.37
C GLU A 8 3.86 9.09 -27.39
N ASP A 9 3.82 9.96 -26.39
CA ASP A 9 4.88 10.07 -25.38
C ASP A 9 4.86 8.86 -24.43
N VAL A 10 3.67 8.37 -24.09
CA VAL A 10 3.50 7.11 -23.34
C VAL A 10 4.13 5.95 -24.12
N LEU A 11 3.81 5.82 -25.40
CA LEU A 11 4.32 4.74 -26.25
C LEU A 11 5.85 4.79 -26.39
N LYS A 12 6.41 5.99 -26.59
CA LYS A 12 7.87 6.19 -26.63
C LYS A 12 8.53 5.83 -25.29
N GLY A 13 7.92 6.22 -24.16
CA GLY A 13 8.42 5.89 -22.83
C GLY A 13 8.41 4.38 -22.52
N ILE A 14 7.39 3.65 -23.00
CA ILE A 14 7.35 2.18 -22.90
C ILE A 14 8.49 1.55 -23.70
N LEU A 15 8.68 1.98 -24.96
CA LEU A 15 9.77 1.49 -25.82
C LEU A 15 11.15 1.74 -25.20
N ARG A 16 11.34 2.89 -24.55
CA ARG A 16 12.58 3.27 -23.85
C ARG A 16 12.77 2.58 -22.50
N LYS A 17 11.79 1.80 -22.03
CA LYS A 17 11.73 1.20 -20.69
C LYS A 17 11.78 2.22 -19.54
N GLU A 18 11.40 3.46 -19.82
CA GLU A 18 11.21 4.51 -18.81
C GLU A 18 9.85 4.36 -18.12
N ILE A 19 8.88 3.81 -18.85
CA ILE A 19 7.55 3.45 -18.34
C ILE A 19 7.45 1.92 -18.35
N THR A 20 7.24 1.34 -17.18
CA THR A 20 7.01 -0.11 -17.04
C THR A 20 5.53 -0.39 -17.13
N ARG A 21 5.14 -1.24 -18.08
CA ARG A 21 3.81 -1.85 -18.10
C ARG A 21 3.72 -2.82 -16.92
N ILE A 22 2.71 -2.66 -16.08
CA ILE A 22 2.44 -3.58 -14.98
C ILE A 22 1.58 -4.71 -15.55
N ASP A 23 2.20 -5.85 -15.82
CA ASP A 23 1.50 -7.09 -16.20
C ASP A 23 1.20 -7.95 -14.96
N GLU A 24 0.13 -8.75 -15.02
CA GLU A 24 -0.35 -9.59 -13.90
C GLU A 24 0.75 -10.49 -13.31
N GLU A 25 1.65 -10.98 -14.17
CA GLU A 25 2.77 -11.85 -13.79
C GLU A 25 3.80 -11.19 -12.86
N ASN A 26 3.83 -9.86 -12.78
CA ASN A 26 4.81 -9.11 -11.99
C ASN A 26 4.35 -8.78 -10.56
N ILE A 27 3.11 -9.11 -10.17
CA ILE A 27 2.60 -8.81 -8.83
C ILE A 27 2.60 -10.06 -7.95
N ILE A 28 3.64 -10.19 -7.12
CA ILE A 28 3.69 -11.21 -6.07
C ILE A 28 2.82 -10.76 -4.89
N LEU A 29 1.60 -11.29 -4.82
CA LEU A 29 0.69 -11.08 -3.70
C LEU A 29 0.80 -12.23 -2.69
N SER A 30 0.66 -11.91 -1.40
CA SER A 30 0.38 -12.92 -0.39
C SER A 30 -1.04 -13.48 -0.57
N ASP A 31 -1.26 -14.75 -0.25
CA ASP A 31 -2.56 -15.45 -0.42
C ASP A 31 -3.78 -14.65 0.06
N ARG A 32 -3.70 -14.04 1.26
CA ARG A 32 -4.81 -13.23 1.81
C ARG A 32 -5.18 -12.04 0.91
N LYS A 33 -4.19 -11.41 0.29
CA LYS A 33 -4.40 -10.24 -0.58
C LYS A 33 -4.97 -10.66 -1.93
N LEU A 34 -4.48 -11.77 -2.47
CA LEU A 34 -5.03 -12.35 -3.69
C LEU A 34 -6.50 -12.72 -3.49
N LEU A 35 -6.84 -13.37 -2.37
CA LEU A 35 -8.21 -13.71 -2.04
C LEU A 35 -9.11 -12.46 -1.92
N ALA A 36 -8.63 -11.40 -1.27
CA ALA A 36 -9.38 -10.15 -1.16
C ALA A 36 -9.61 -9.48 -2.52
N ASN A 37 -8.62 -9.56 -3.42
CA ASN A 37 -8.73 -9.04 -4.79
C ASN A 37 -9.76 -9.83 -5.60
N ASN A 38 -9.67 -11.17 -5.57
CA ASN A 38 -10.61 -12.05 -6.27
C ASN A 38 -12.03 -11.82 -5.77
N ARG A 39 -12.21 -11.70 -4.44
CA ARG A 39 -13.50 -11.37 -3.84
C ARG A 39 -14.05 -10.03 -4.34
N ALA A 40 -13.21 -8.99 -4.43
CA ALA A 40 -13.63 -7.69 -4.94
C ALA A 40 -14.03 -7.78 -6.42
N TRP A 41 -13.29 -8.56 -7.23
CA TRP A 41 -13.59 -8.78 -8.64
C TRP A 41 -14.92 -9.54 -8.82
N GLU A 42 -15.16 -10.61 -8.07
CA GLU A 42 -16.43 -11.35 -8.06
C GLU A 42 -17.63 -10.44 -7.82
N ILE A 43 -17.50 -9.45 -6.93
CA ILE A 43 -18.58 -8.52 -6.58
C ILE A 43 -18.88 -7.56 -7.75
N ILE A 44 -17.86 -6.99 -8.41
CA ILE A 44 -18.07 -5.93 -9.41
C ILE A 44 -18.08 -6.41 -10.86
N ALA A 45 -17.51 -7.57 -11.18
CA ALA A 45 -17.56 -8.18 -12.51
C ALA A 45 -18.98 -8.22 -13.11
N PRO A 46 -20.03 -8.66 -12.38
CA PRO A 46 -21.39 -8.66 -12.93
C PRO A 46 -21.97 -7.25 -13.13
N LEU A 47 -21.42 -6.22 -12.50
CA LEU A 47 -21.85 -4.83 -12.65
C LEU A 47 -21.20 -4.17 -13.86
N VAL A 48 -19.88 -4.29 -14.01
CA VAL A 48 -19.11 -3.58 -15.04
C VAL A 48 -19.40 -4.08 -16.45
N ASN A 49 -19.93 -5.30 -16.58
CA ASN A 49 -20.37 -5.86 -17.87
C ASN A 49 -21.76 -5.37 -18.33
N GLN A 50 -22.50 -4.63 -17.49
CA GLN A 50 -23.83 -4.10 -17.83
C GLN A 50 -23.71 -2.70 -18.44
N GLU A 51 -23.11 -2.62 -19.62
CA GLU A 51 -22.99 -1.38 -20.37
C GLU A 51 -24.21 -1.15 -21.28
N PRO A 52 -24.78 0.07 -21.34
CA PRO A 52 -24.32 1.32 -20.72
C PRO A 52 -24.89 1.59 -19.31
N ASP A 53 -25.76 0.72 -18.80
CA ASP A 53 -26.55 0.93 -17.58
C ASP A 53 -25.70 1.24 -16.34
N ILE A 54 -24.52 0.63 -16.23
CA ILE A 54 -23.57 0.88 -15.14
C ILE A 54 -23.09 2.35 -15.08
N TYR A 55 -23.15 3.07 -16.20
CA TYR A 55 -22.79 4.48 -16.26
C TYR A 55 -23.95 5.40 -15.89
N LEU A 56 -25.20 4.95 -16.08
CA LEU A 56 -26.41 5.69 -15.76
C LEU A 56 -26.71 5.63 -14.26
N LYS A 57 -26.83 6.78 -13.60
CA LYS A 57 -26.95 6.87 -12.13
C LYS A 57 -28.07 6.00 -11.55
N THR A 58 -29.25 6.04 -12.16
CA THR A 58 -30.45 5.32 -11.69
C THR A 58 -30.30 3.81 -11.89
N GLU A 59 -29.90 3.38 -13.09
CA GLU A 59 -29.73 1.95 -13.40
C GLU A 59 -28.56 1.36 -12.62
N ARG A 60 -27.44 2.09 -12.50
CA ARG A 60 -26.32 1.70 -11.62
C ARG A 60 -26.77 1.41 -10.20
N TYR A 61 -27.62 2.25 -9.60
CA TYR A 61 -28.08 2.02 -8.23
C TYR A 61 -28.91 0.73 -8.13
N ARG A 62 -29.80 0.46 -9.09
CA ARG A 62 -30.56 -0.81 -9.14
C ARG A 62 -29.65 -2.03 -9.26
N LEU A 63 -28.62 -1.95 -10.11
CA LEU A 63 -27.64 -3.01 -10.24
C LEU A 63 -26.88 -3.24 -8.93
N ILE A 64 -26.47 -2.16 -8.25
CA ILE A 64 -25.78 -2.21 -6.95
C ILE A 64 -26.68 -2.84 -5.88
N GLU A 65 -27.95 -2.45 -5.79
CA GLU A 65 -28.90 -2.97 -4.79
C GLU A 65 -29.06 -4.50 -4.89
N ARG A 66 -29.08 -5.04 -6.12
CA ARG A 66 -29.08 -6.49 -6.35
C ARG A 66 -27.81 -7.15 -5.80
N ILE A 67 -26.64 -6.57 -6.09
CA ILE A 67 -25.34 -7.10 -5.66
C ILE A 67 -25.15 -6.99 -4.14
N MET A 68 -25.65 -5.93 -3.51
CA MET A 68 -25.64 -5.79 -2.05
C MET A 68 -26.33 -6.96 -1.37
N SER A 69 -27.50 -7.35 -1.88
CA SER A 69 -28.29 -8.47 -1.36
C SER A 69 -27.59 -9.81 -1.59
N GLU A 70 -27.05 -10.02 -2.79
CA GLU A 70 -26.37 -11.27 -3.18
C GLU A 70 -25.09 -11.53 -2.37
N PHE A 71 -24.28 -10.49 -2.17
CA PHE A 71 -22.95 -10.62 -1.58
C PHE A 71 -22.84 -10.13 -0.13
N SER A 72 -23.94 -9.63 0.44
CA SER A 72 -24.01 -9.08 1.81
C SER A 72 -22.94 -8.00 2.05
N VAL A 73 -22.82 -7.06 1.12
CA VAL A 73 -21.88 -5.94 1.17
C VAL A 73 -22.61 -4.60 1.07
N SER A 74 -22.02 -3.55 1.64
CA SER A 74 -22.58 -2.20 1.52
C SER A 74 -22.36 -1.59 0.14
N ASP A 75 -23.25 -0.68 -0.25
CA ASP A 75 -23.10 0.18 -1.42
C ASP A 75 -21.77 0.95 -1.42
N VAL A 76 -21.36 1.48 -0.27
CA VAL A 76 -20.06 2.18 -0.09
C VAL A 76 -18.88 1.31 -0.52
N THR A 77 -18.93 0.01 -0.18
CA THR A 77 -17.88 -0.94 -0.56
C THR A 77 -17.86 -1.15 -2.07
N ILE A 78 -19.04 -1.35 -2.68
CA ILE A 78 -19.18 -1.53 -4.13
C ILE A 78 -18.71 -0.28 -4.88
N TYR A 79 -19.12 0.92 -4.46
CA TYR A 79 -18.66 2.18 -5.04
C TYR A 79 -17.14 2.36 -4.93
N THR A 80 -16.55 1.93 -3.81
CA THR A 80 -15.09 1.95 -3.64
C THR A 80 -14.40 1.06 -4.67
N TYR A 81 -14.93 -0.14 -4.91
CA TYR A 81 -14.39 -1.07 -5.92
C TYR A 81 -14.57 -0.55 -7.34
N LEU A 82 -15.77 -0.08 -7.71
CA LEU A 82 -16.04 0.52 -9.03
C LEU A 82 -15.13 1.72 -9.30
N LYS A 83 -14.96 2.61 -8.32
CA LYS A 83 -14.06 3.76 -8.44
C LYS A 83 -12.63 3.32 -8.68
N LYS A 84 -12.12 2.35 -7.91
CA LYS A 84 -10.77 1.80 -8.12
C LYS A 84 -10.61 1.20 -9.51
N TYR A 85 -11.59 0.40 -9.94
CA TYR A 85 -11.61 -0.22 -11.27
C TYR A 85 -11.53 0.81 -12.39
N TRP A 86 -12.40 1.83 -12.38
CA TRP A 86 -12.39 2.87 -13.41
C TRP A 86 -11.12 3.73 -13.37
N GLN A 87 -10.65 4.11 -12.18
CA GLN A 87 -9.43 4.91 -12.05
C GLN A 87 -8.17 4.13 -12.42
N GLY A 88 -8.16 2.80 -12.26
CA GLY A 88 -7.04 1.92 -12.59
C GLY A 88 -7.11 1.31 -13.99
N GLY A 89 -7.90 1.90 -14.90
CA GLY A 89 -7.92 1.49 -16.31
C GLY A 89 -8.80 0.28 -16.62
N MET A 90 -9.83 0.03 -15.80
CA MET A 90 -10.85 -1.01 -16.03
C MET A 90 -10.28 -2.42 -16.16
N THR A 91 -9.32 -2.76 -15.30
CA THR A 91 -8.74 -4.11 -15.22
C THR A 91 -8.99 -4.73 -13.85
N PRO A 92 -9.09 -6.07 -13.74
CA PRO A 92 -9.17 -6.74 -12.42
C PRO A 92 -8.00 -6.37 -11.50
N LEU A 93 -6.82 -6.13 -12.09
CA LEU A 93 -5.61 -5.74 -11.38
C LEU A 93 -5.74 -4.38 -10.66
N ALA A 94 -6.64 -3.51 -11.13
CA ALA A 94 -6.91 -2.21 -10.50
C ALA A 94 -7.49 -2.34 -9.08
N LEU A 95 -8.06 -3.49 -8.73
CA LEU A 95 -8.62 -3.76 -7.40
C LEU A 95 -7.54 -4.07 -6.36
N VAL A 96 -6.32 -4.36 -6.81
CA VAL A 96 -5.18 -4.64 -5.94
C VAL A 96 -4.84 -3.39 -5.11
N ASP A 97 -4.55 -3.61 -3.83
CA ASP A 97 -4.13 -2.54 -2.94
C ASP A 97 -2.77 -1.96 -3.37
N GLN A 98 -2.77 -0.75 -3.92
CA GLN A 98 -1.56 -0.07 -4.37
C GLN A 98 -0.51 0.16 -3.26
N ARG A 99 -0.90 0.06 -1.98
CA ARG A 99 0.06 0.13 -0.87
C ARG A 99 1.12 -0.97 -0.90
N ILE A 100 0.91 -2.05 -1.66
CA ILE A 100 1.95 -3.06 -1.86
C ILE A 100 3.18 -2.50 -2.58
N LEU A 101 3.00 -1.48 -3.42
CA LEU A 101 4.07 -0.85 -4.19
C LEU A 101 4.75 0.28 -3.41
N SER A 102 4.25 0.62 -2.22
CA SER A 102 4.70 1.76 -1.43
C SER A 102 5.35 1.36 -0.10
N GLY A 103 5.99 2.33 0.56
CA GLY A 103 6.57 2.16 1.89
C GLY A 103 8.00 1.63 1.96
N GLY A 104 8.59 1.20 0.83
CA GLY A 104 10.00 0.80 0.78
C GLY A 104 10.33 -0.36 1.73
N LYS A 105 9.41 -1.31 1.90
CA LYS A 105 9.59 -2.47 2.79
C LYS A 105 10.90 -3.20 2.44
N GLY A 106 11.76 -3.39 3.44
CA GLY A 106 13.05 -4.06 3.28
C GLY A 106 14.16 -3.21 2.62
N LYS A 107 13.85 -2.03 2.09
CA LYS A 107 14.87 -1.10 1.58
C LYS A 107 15.39 -0.24 2.73
N GLU A 108 16.71 -0.11 2.83
CA GLU A 108 17.30 0.80 3.79
C GLU A 108 16.98 2.25 3.39
N LYS A 109 16.48 3.04 4.35
CA LYS A 109 16.26 4.47 4.13
C LYS A 109 17.60 5.18 4.09
N GLN A 110 17.79 6.06 3.11
CA GLN A 110 19.00 6.86 3.00
C GLN A 110 19.21 7.68 4.28
N GLN A 111 20.45 7.68 4.76
CA GLN A 111 20.83 8.44 5.95
C GLN A 111 20.89 9.92 5.58
N HIS A 112 19.96 10.71 6.10
CA HIS A 112 20.01 12.16 5.95
C HIS A 112 20.82 12.78 7.09
N GLN A 113 21.67 13.75 6.77
CA GLN A 113 22.35 14.59 7.77
C GLN A 113 21.34 15.45 8.56
N LYS A 114 20.15 15.67 7.99
CA LYS A 114 19.05 16.41 8.60
C LYS A 114 18.02 15.46 9.23
N ARG A 115 17.40 15.92 10.31
CA ARG A 115 16.28 15.22 10.97
C ARG A 115 15.15 14.97 9.96
N MET A 116 14.68 13.72 9.90
CA MET A 116 13.55 13.34 9.07
C MET A 116 12.22 13.71 9.76
N GLY A 117 11.22 14.07 8.97
CA GLY A 117 9.88 14.41 9.47
C GLY A 117 9.78 15.81 10.09
N ARG A 118 8.68 16.06 10.80
CA ARG A 118 8.43 17.35 11.46
C ARG A 118 9.44 17.56 12.59
N PRO A 119 10.22 18.66 12.59
CA PRO A 119 11.14 18.96 13.68
C PRO A 119 10.38 19.09 15.01
N SER A 120 10.94 18.51 16.08
CA SER A 120 10.38 18.66 17.42
C SER A 120 10.76 20.01 18.00
N THR A 121 9.80 20.72 18.60
CA THR A 121 10.02 22.01 19.28
C THR A 121 11.02 21.89 20.43
N ASN A 122 11.07 20.75 21.10
CA ASN A 122 11.88 20.55 22.31
C ASN A 122 13.31 20.05 21.99
N ASN A 123 13.67 19.94 20.71
CA ASN A 123 14.97 19.51 20.19
C ASN A 123 15.51 18.14 20.67
N ARG A 124 14.71 17.35 21.41
CA ARG A 124 15.10 16.05 22.02
C ARG A 124 15.34 14.88 21.05
N SER A 125 15.09 15.07 19.76
CA SER A 125 15.30 14.01 18.77
C SER A 125 16.76 13.91 18.31
N ILE A 126 17.28 12.69 18.21
CA ILE A 126 18.61 12.40 17.67
C ILE A 126 18.52 11.93 16.21
N VAL A 127 19.55 12.20 15.41
CA VAL A 127 19.68 11.61 14.08
C VAL A 127 20.16 10.17 14.24
N ILE A 128 19.44 9.22 13.65
CA ILE A 128 19.80 7.81 13.70
C ILE A 128 20.89 7.53 12.67
N THR A 129 22.15 7.56 13.13
CA THR A 129 23.33 7.17 12.33
C THR A 129 23.53 5.66 12.35
N ASN A 130 24.38 5.15 11.47
CA ASN A 130 24.72 3.72 11.47
C ASN A 130 25.35 3.25 12.78
N GLU A 131 26.12 4.10 13.46
CA GLU A 131 26.69 3.82 14.77
C GLU A 131 25.61 3.67 15.85
N VAL A 132 24.63 4.59 15.87
CA VAL A 132 23.46 4.49 16.76
C VAL A 132 22.66 3.21 16.47
N LYS A 133 22.48 2.84 15.20
CA LYS A 133 21.84 1.56 14.84
C LYS A 133 22.61 0.35 15.39
N GLN A 134 23.94 0.36 15.33
CA GLN A 134 24.78 -0.73 15.86
C GLN A 134 24.67 -0.82 17.38
N GLN A 135 24.67 0.30 18.10
CA GLN A 135 24.45 0.34 19.54
C GLN A 135 23.08 -0.24 19.92
N ILE A 136 22.01 0.20 19.23
CA ILE A 136 20.65 -0.32 19.45
C ILE A 136 20.61 -1.84 19.21
N LYS A 137 21.20 -2.32 18.11
CA LYS A 137 21.27 -3.77 17.81
C LYS A 137 22.00 -4.54 18.89
N LYS A 138 23.13 -4.03 19.39
CA LYS A 138 23.91 -4.67 20.45
C LYS A 138 23.05 -4.82 21.71
N VAL A 139 22.40 -3.75 22.16
CA VAL A 139 21.56 -3.79 23.36
C VAL A 139 20.36 -4.72 23.19
N LEU A 140 19.70 -4.72 22.03
CA LEU A 140 18.61 -5.66 21.76
C LEU A 140 19.09 -7.12 21.80
N ASN A 141 20.24 -7.43 21.20
CA ASN A 141 20.83 -8.76 21.25
C ASN A 141 21.26 -9.15 22.66
N ASP A 142 21.76 -8.20 23.46
CA ASP A 142 22.27 -8.49 24.80
C ASP A 142 21.19 -8.61 25.87
N PHE A 143 20.07 -7.89 25.72
CA PHE A 143 19.07 -7.76 26.79
C PHE A 143 17.64 -8.08 26.38
N TYR A 144 17.27 -8.02 25.10
CA TYR A 144 15.90 -8.28 24.65
C TYR A 144 15.74 -9.68 24.04
N PHE A 145 16.66 -10.11 23.18
CA PHE A 145 16.54 -11.39 22.48
C PHE A 145 17.10 -12.59 23.26
N LYS A 146 17.82 -12.38 24.36
CA LYS A 146 18.38 -13.47 25.19
C LYS A 146 17.37 -14.11 26.13
N ASP A 147 16.31 -13.39 26.50
CA ASP A 147 15.33 -13.83 27.49
C ASP A 147 13.92 -13.51 26.98
N GLU A 148 13.06 -14.52 26.91
CA GLU A 148 11.67 -14.37 26.44
C GLU A 148 10.83 -13.49 27.38
N SER A 149 11.22 -13.35 28.64
CA SER A 149 10.56 -12.49 29.62
C SER A 149 11.04 -11.03 29.58
N ALA A 150 12.12 -10.75 28.83
CA ALA A 150 12.67 -9.41 28.76
C ALA A 150 11.76 -8.46 27.98
N THR A 151 11.50 -7.30 28.57
CA THR A 151 10.65 -6.28 27.95
C THR A 151 11.47 -5.31 27.12
N LEU A 152 10.85 -4.72 26.09
CA LEU A 152 11.51 -3.68 25.29
C LEU A 152 11.90 -2.46 26.14
N LYS A 153 11.10 -2.16 27.18
CA LYS A 153 11.39 -1.11 28.16
C LYS A 153 12.69 -1.41 28.92
N PHE A 154 12.88 -2.65 29.37
CA PHE A 154 14.10 -3.06 30.05
C PHE A 154 15.33 -2.88 29.17
N ALA A 155 15.27 -3.31 27.90
CA ALA A 155 16.38 -3.11 26.96
C ALA A 155 16.65 -1.61 26.69
N TYR A 156 15.61 -0.79 26.60
CA TYR A 156 15.75 0.67 26.48
C TYR A 156 16.41 1.29 27.72
N ASP A 157 15.98 0.89 28.91
CA ASP A 157 16.56 1.37 30.17
C ASP A 157 18.05 0.99 30.21
N MET A 158 18.40 -0.26 29.90
CA MET A 158 19.79 -0.71 29.76
C MET A 158 20.58 0.10 28.73
N MET A 159 19.99 0.44 27.59
CA MET A 159 20.65 1.29 26.58
C MET A 159 21.02 2.69 27.12
N ILE A 160 20.19 3.25 28.00
CA ILE A 160 20.45 4.57 28.61
C ILE A 160 21.45 4.47 29.74
N TYR A 161 21.37 3.42 30.56
CA TYR A 161 22.23 3.25 31.74
C TYR A 161 23.63 2.69 31.41
N LEU A 162 23.81 2.02 30.26
CA LEU A 162 25.10 1.49 29.80
C LEU A 162 25.89 2.47 28.91
N LYS A 163 25.48 3.73 28.87
CA LYS A 163 26.20 4.80 28.16
C LYS A 163 27.43 5.28 28.91
#